data_AF-N0E3A6-F1
#
_entry.id   AF-N0E3A6-F1
#
_cell.length_a   1.000
_cell.length_b   1.000
_cell.length_c   1.000
_cell.angle_alpha   90.00
_cell.angle_beta   90.00
_cell.angle_gamma   90.00
#
_symmetry.space_group_name_H-M   'P 1'
#
loop_
_entity.id
_entity.type
_entity.pdbx_description
1 polymer ?
#
loop_
_entity_poly.entity_id
_entity_poly.type
_entity_poly.pdbx_seq_one_letter_code
_entity_poly.pdbx_strand_id
1 'polypeptide(L)'
;MTPAQQTSAGVAEGFTIQVFGVRWQVRPVGIDAELVAHLHGLWSRAIVEPDSPGPAVEELVVAPHPEDLQGPEPPFVAFVGTDPEAAPYALSGTVTMHSMHRRRGTALMLHAVGVAGANGRTVALVAPSGTGKTTAASRLGKPLGYVTDETVIVEGTIASRPTPSRCRSSSTRAGRATRRSSPRTPWGWGPPRRTRPWARS
;
A
#
# COMPACT_ATOMS: atom_id res chain seq x y z
N MET A 1 -48.05 3.25 26.14
CA MET A 1 -46.74 3.89 25.83
C MET A 1 -45.69 2.80 25.93
N THR A 2 -45.33 2.22 24.80
CA THR A 2 -44.26 1.23 24.70
C THR A 2 -42.93 1.98 24.73
N PRO A 3 -41.99 1.67 25.65
CA PRO A 3 -40.68 2.28 25.59
C PRO A 3 -39.96 1.77 24.34
N ALA A 4 -39.56 2.70 23.49
CA ALA A 4 -38.75 2.44 22.31
C ALA A 4 -37.46 1.73 22.75
N GLN A 5 -37.24 0.52 22.23
CA GLN A 5 -35.93 -0.12 22.27
C GLN A 5 -34.96 0.80 21.54
N GLN A 6 -34.09 1.44 22.31
CA GLN A 6 -32.85 2.00 21.80
C GLN A 6 -32.02 0.81 21.31
N THR A 7 -31.95 0.65 19.99
CA THR A 7 -30.97 -0.22 19.36
C THR A 7 -29.59 0.41 19.61
N SER A 8 -28.94 0.03 20.71
CA SER A 8 -27.50 0.22 20.83
C SER A 8 -26.87 -0.50 19.65
N ALA A 9 -26.40 0.26 18.66
CA ALA A 9 -25.53 -0.26 17.62
C ALA A 9 -24.35 -0.92 18.32
N GLY A 10 -24.31 -2.25 18.32
CA GLY A 10 -23.20 -2.99 18.87
C GLY A 10 -21.95 -2.52 18.17
N VAL A 11 -21.00 -1.96 18.91
CA VAL A 11 -19.68 -1.61 18.38
C VAL A 11 -19.09 -2.92 17.87
N ALA A 12 -19.02 -3.06 16.54
CA ALA A 12 -18.37 -4.23 15.95
C ALA A 12 -16.94 -4.28 16.48
N GLU A 13 -16.51 -5.44 16.96
CA GLU A 13 -15.23 -5.60 17.63
C GLU A 13 -14.09 -5.37 16.62
N GLY A 14 -13.16 -4.48 16.97
CA GLY A 14 -11.98 -4.20 16.14
C GLY A 14 -10.99 -5.36 16.17
N PHE A 15 -9.98 -5.31 15.29
CA PHE A 15 -8.96 -6.36 15.21
C PHE A 15 -7.58 -5.78 14.88
N THR A 16 -6.52 -6.48 15.27
CA THR A 16 -5.14 -6.04 15.00
C THR A 16 -4.57 -6.80 13.81
N ILE A 17 -4.03 -6.08 12.83
CA ILE A 17 -3.31 -6.67 11.69
C ILE A 17 -1.87 -6.18 11.63
N GLN A 18 -0.99 -7.01 11.09
CA GLN A 18 0.38 -6.64 10.78
C GLN A 18 0.58 -6.58 9.27
N VAL A 19 0.90 -5.38 8.77
CA VAL A 19 1.18 -5.13 7.35
C VAL A 19 2.55 -4.50 7.24
N PHE A 20 3.45 -5.11 6.46
CA PHE A 20 4.81 -4.59 6.27
C PHE A 20 5.57 -4.34 7.59
N GLY A 21 5.25 -5.14 8.62
CA GLY A 21 5.80 -5.04 9.96
C GLY A 21 5.35 -3.82 10.77
N VAL A 22 4.32 -3.11 10.31
CA VAL A 22 3.56 -2.12 11.09
C VAL A 22 2.31 -2.80 11.65
N ARG A 23 2.01 -2.57 12.93
CA ARG A 23 0.80 -3.11 13.58
C ARG A 23 -0.30 -2.05 13.58
N TRP A 24 -1.46 -2.42 13.04
CA TRP A 24 -2.63 -1.55 12.93
C TRP A 24 -3.76 -2.12 13.78
N GLN A 25 -4.25 -1.35 14.74
CA GLN A 25 -5.54 -1.60 15.38
C GLN A 25 -6.64 -1.03 14.49
N VAL A 26 -7.34 -1.94 13.81
CA VAL A 26 -8.49 -1.60 12.97
C VAL A 26 -9.69 -1.32 13.88
N ARG A 27 -10.14 -0.07 13.89
CA ARG A 27 -11.32 0.36 14.66
C ARG A 27 -12.46 0.71 13.71
N PRO A 28 -13.47 -0.16 13.54
CA PRO A 28 -14.63 0.14 12.71
C PRO A 28 -15.52 1.21 13.37
N VAL A 29 -16.01 2.15 12.56
CA VAL A 29 -16.94 3.21 12.97
C VAL A 29 -18.06 3.29 11.94
N GLY A 30 -19.30 3.12 12.37
CA GLY A 30 -20.46 3.18 11.46
C GLY A 30 -20.53 2.04 10.44
N ILE A 31 -19.72 0.99 10.59
CA ILE A 31 -19.72 -0.20 9.74
C ILE A 31 -20.56 -1.30 10.39
N ASP A 32 -21.38 -1.98 9.60
CA ASP A 32 -22.17 -3.11 10.08
C ASP A 32 -21.28 -4.33 10.44
N ALA A 33 -21.80 -5.19 11.31
CA ALA A 33 -21.04 -6.33 11.83
C ALA A 33 -20.73 -7.39 10.75
N GLU A 34 -21.54 -7.48 9.68
CA GLU A 34 -21.33 -8.45 8.60
C GLU A 34 -20.11 -8.06 7.77
N LEU A 35 -20.00 -6.79 7.40
CA LEU A 35 -18.86 -6.24 6.69
C LEU A 35 -17.59 -6.29 7.55
N VAL A 36 -17.68 -5.99 8.86
CA VAL A 36 -16.53 -6.15 9.77
C VAL A 36 -16.06 -7.62 9.82
N ALA A 37 -16.98 -8.57 9.95
CA ALA A 37 -16.66 -10.00 9.94
C ALA A 37 -16.05 -10.45 8.60
N HIS A 38 -16.56 -9.92 7.49
CA HIS A 38 -16.02 -10.17 6.15
C HIS A 38 -14.57 -9.67 6.02
N LEU A 39 -14.31 -8.41 6.42
CA LEU A 39 -12.96 -7.84 6.44
C LEU A 39 -12.03 -8.64 7.35
N HIS A 40 -12.45 -8.97 8.57
CA HIS A 40 -11.69 -9.80 9.49
C HIS A 40 -11.31 -11.16 8.87
N GLY A 41 -12.26 -11.82 8.18
CA GLY A 41 -12.02 -13.08 7.48
C GLY A 41 -10.95 -12.98 6.40
N LEU A 42 -11.02 -11.95 5.55
CA LEU A 42 -10.03 -11.69 4.50
C LEU A 42 -8.63 -11.42 5.05
N TRP A 43 -8.55 -10.76 6.21
CA TRP A 43 -7.28 -10.43 6.86
C TRP A 43 -6.79 -11.49 7.84
N SER A 44 -7.46 -12.63 7.98
CA SER A 44 -7.14 -13.70 8.94
C SER A 44 -5.67 -14.12 8.98
N ARG A 45 -4.96 -14.09 7.84
CA ARG A 45 -3.53 -14.43 7.75
C ARG A 45 -2.57 -13.36 8.28
N ALA A 46 -3.06 -12.13 8.43
CA ALA A 46 -2.30 -10.98 8.91
C ALA A 46 -2.70 -10.57 10.34
N ILE A 47 -3.69 -11.24 10.94
CA ILE A 47 -4.12 -10.97 12.31
C ILE A 47 -3.00 -11.35 13.28
N VAL A 48 -2.75 -10.47 14.23
CA VAL A 48 -1.78 -10.65 15.32
C VAL A 48 -2.46 -10.37 16.65
N GLU A 49 -1.99 -10.98 17.74
CA GLU A 49 -2.51 -10.63 19.06
C GLU A 49 -2.07 -9.21 19.44
N PRO A 50 -2.96 -8.37 20.01
CA PRO A 50 -2.62 -6.99 20.38
C PRO A 50 -1.40 -6.91 21.30
N ASP A 51 -1.31 -7.84 22.26
CA ASP A 51 -0.27 -7.87 23.29
C ASP A 51 0.98 -8.66 22.89
N SER A 52 1.04 -9.18 21.66
CA SER A 52 2.23 -9.85 21.16
C SER A 52 3.44 -8.89 21.19
N PRO A 53 4.64 -9.35 21.59
CA PRO A 53 5.86 -8.56 21.54
C PRO A 53 6.10 -8.02 20.12
N GLY A 54 6.29 -6.71 19.97
CA GLY A 54 6.48 -6.12 18.65
C GLY A 54 6.49 -4.59 18.62
N PRO A 55 6.50 -3.99 17.41
CA PRO A 55 6.43 -2.55 17.20
C PRO A 55 5.19 -1.93 17.84
N ALA A 56 5.17 -0.63 18.11
CA ALA A 56 3.97 0.04 18.62
C ALA A 56 2.75 -0.19 17.69
N VAL A 57 1.56 -0.32 18.29
CA VAL A 57 0.30 -0.47 17.57
C VAL A 57 -0.24 0.91 17.25
N GLU A 58 -0.62 1.13 15.99
CA GLU A 58 -1.21 2.38 15.53
C GLU A 58 -2.70 2.20 15.24
N GLU A 59 -3.52 3.17 15.59
CA GLU A 59 -4.95 3.10 15.29
C GLU A 59 -5.22 3.46 13.82
N LEU A 60 -5.97 2.60 13.13
CA LEU A 60 -6.56 2.85 11.82
C LEU A 60 -8.08 2.83 11.96
N VAL A 61 -8.71 3.99 11.78
CA VAL A 61 -10.17 4.09 11.78
C VAL A 61 -10.70 3.64 10.42
N VAL A 62 -11.72 2.78 10.42
CA VAL A 62 -12.37 2.34 9.18
C VAL A 62 -13.82 2.77 9.23
N ALA A 63 -14.23 3.60 8.28
CA ALA A 63 -15.57 4.17 8.20
C ALA A 63 -16.12 4.07 6.77
N PRO A 64 -17.45 4.04 6.56
CA PRO A 64 -18.01 4.07 5.21
C PRO A 64 -17.65 5.39 4.50
N HIS A 65 -17.92 6.51 5.16
CA HIS A 65 -17.79 7.85 4.58
C HIS A 65 -17.22 8.87 5.58
N PRO A 66 -16.68 10.02 5.12
CA PRO A 66 -16.14 11.07 5.99
C PRO A 66 -17.12 11.61 7.03
N GLU A 67 -18.40 11.73 6.67
CA GLU A 67 -19.47 12.20 7.54
C GLU A 67 -19.77 11.29 8.73
N ASP A 68 -19.33 10.02 8.70
CA ASP A 68 -19.52 9.07 9.79
C ASP A 68 -18.54 9.31 10.95
N LEU A 69 -17.50 10.13 10.73
CA LEU A 69 -16.53 10.49 11.75
C LEU A 69 -17.09 11.56 12.69
N GLN A 70 -17.02 11.28 13.98
CA GLN A 70 -17.41 12.22 15.03
C GLN A 70 -16.16 12.75 15.73
N GLY A 71 -16.02 14.08 15.79
CA GLY A 71 -14.92 14.74 16.49
C GLY A 71 -13.72 15.06 15.58
N PRO A 72 -12.50 15.21 16.15
CA PRO A 72 -11.31 15.53 15.37
C PRO A 72 -10.96 14.39 14.42
N GLU A 73 -10.47 14.75 13.22
CA GLU A 73 -10.07 13.77 12.22
C GLU A 73 -8.93 12.88 12.77
N PRO A 74 -9.10 11.55 12.76
CA PRO A 74 -8.06 10.64 13.20
C PRO A 74 -6.85 10.70 12.25
N PRO A 75 -5.63 10.43 12.73
CA PRO A 75 -4.43 10.53 11.91
C PRO A 75 -4.38 9.52 10.76
N PHE A 76 -5.08 8.39 10.90
CA PHE A 76 -5.19 7.35 9.88
C PHE A 76 -6.65 6.92 9.76
N VAL A 77 -7.18 7.02 8.55
CA VAL A 77 -8.56 6.61 8.23
C VAL A 77 -8.60 5.92 6.88
N ALA A 78 -9.39 4.85 6.80
CA ALA A 78 -9.80 4.21 5.56
C ALA A 78 -11.30 4.41 5.35
N PHE A 79 -11.66 5.11 4.27
CA PHE A 79 -13.05 5.19 3.81
C PHE A 79 -13.32 4.05 2.84
N VAL A 80 -14.18 3.12 3.25
CA VAL A 80 -14.39 1.85 2.53
C VAL A 80 -15.76 1.76 1.84
N GLY A 81 -16.64 2.74 2.07
CA GLY A 81 -18.03 2.65 1.65
C GLY A 81 -18.78 1.50 2.32
N THR A 82 -19.93 1.13 1.76
CA THR A 82 -20.79 0.05 2.28
C THR A 82 -20.85 -1.17 1.34
N ASP A 83 -20.19 -1.11 0.19
CA ASP A 83 -20.19 -2.21 -0.77
C ASP A 83 -19.19 -3.30 -0.31
N PRO A 84 -19.66 -4.52 0.02
CA PRO A 84 -18.79 -5.58 0.50
C PRO A 84 -17.75 -6.04 -0.52
N GLU A 85 -17.96 -5.80 -1.82
CA GLU A 85 -16.98 -6.15 -2.86
C GLU A 85 -15.88 -5.07 -2.99
N ALA A 86 -16.23 -3.79 -2.82
CA ALA A 86 -15.28 -2.68 -2.96
C ALA A 86 -14.51 -2.37 -1.66
N ALA A 87 -15.15 -2.55 -0.50
CA ALA A 87 -14.58 -2.22 0.80
C ALA A 87 -13.22 -2.91 1.10
N PRO A 88 -13.01 -4.20 0.78
CA PRO A 88 -11.71 -4.85 0.98
C PRO A 88 -10.58 -4.20 0.18
N TYR A 89 -10.86 -3.77 -1.04
CA TYR A 89 -9.88 -3.11 -1.90
C TYR A 89 -9.49 -1.74 -1.33
N ALA A 90 -10.47 -0.95 -0.87
CA ALA A 90 -10.23 0.34 -0.25
C ALA A 90 -9.41 0.24 1.04
N LEU A 91 -9.74 -0.73 1.91
CA LEU A 91 -8.96 -1.00 3.12
C LEU A 91 -7.53 -1.42 2.78
N SER A 92 -7.38 -2.37 1.85
CA SER A 92 -6.07 -2.89 1.42
C SER A 92 -5.18 -1.79 0.86
N GLY A 93 -5.69 -0.94 -0.04
CA GLY A 93 -4.93 0.17 -0.59
C GLY A 93 -4.48 1.16 0.50
N THR A 94 -5.39 1.51 1.41
CA THR A 94 -5.13 2.49 2.47
C THR A 94 -4.10 1.99 3.48
N VAL A 95 -4.29 0.77 4.01
CA VAL A 95 -3.36 0.20 4.99
C VAL A 95 -1.98 -0.07 4.38
N THR A 96 -1.93 -0.52 3.12
CA THR A 96 -0.69 -0.72 2.38
C THR A 96 0.07 0.59 2.24
N MET A 97 -0.62 1.65 1.80
CA MET A 97 -0.03 2.97 1.62
C MET A 97 0.49 3.56 2.94
N HIS A 98 -0.29 3.52 4.02
CA HIS A 98 0.17 4.00 5.32
C HIS A 98 1.35 3.20 5.85
N SER A 99 1.33 1.88 5.67
CA SER A 99 2.44 1.01 6.10
C SER A 99 3.73 1.32 5.32
N MET A 100 3.65 1.52 4.00
CA MET A 100 4.80 1.96 3.20
C MET A 100 5.33 3.31 3.69
N HIS A 101 4.45 4.27 3.99
CA HIS A 101 4.85 5.57 4.51
C HIS A 101 5.59 5.47 5.85
N ARG A 102 5.13 4.60 6.75
CA ARG A 102 5.81 4.32 8.03
C ARG A 102 7.17 3.66 7.87
N ARG A 103 7.38 2.91 6.79
CA ARG A 103 8.66 2.24 6.48
C ARG A 103 9.63 3.09 5.67
N ARG A 104 9.27 4.33 5.31
CA ARG A 104 10.16 5.24 4.58
C ARG A 104 11.43 5.52 5.40
N GLY A 105 12.58 5.29 4.77
CA GLY A 105 13.90 5.51 5.38
C GLY A 105 14.34 4.45 6.38
N THR A 106 13.49 3.47 6.72
CA THR A 106 13.80 2.41 7.70
C THR A 106 13.85 1.01 7.10
N ALA A 107 13.31 0.82 5.89
CA ALA A 107 13.39 -0.45 5.17
C ALA A 107 13.63 -0.26 3.66
N LEU A 108 14.18 -1.29 3.02
CA LEU A 108 14.27 -1.36 1.57
C LEU A 108 12.98 -1.97 1.02
N MET A 109 12.26 -1.21 0.19
CA MET A 109 11.04 -1.64 -0.47
C MET A 109 11.35 -1.94 -1.95
N LEU A 110 11.08 -3.16 -2.38
CA LEU A 110 11.30 -3.63 -3.74
C LEU A 110 9.95 -3.86 -4.43
N HIS A 111 9.77 -3.27 -5.62
CA HIS A 111 8.66 -3.64 -6.49
C HIS A 111 8.93 -5.03 -7.08
N ALA A 112 8.38 -6.05 -6.44
CA ALA A 112 8.80 -7.43 -6.60
C ALA A 112 7.68 -8.42 -6.25
N VAL A 113 7.79 -9.63 -6.78
CA VAL A 113 6.96 -10.77 -6.35
C VAL A 113 7.68 -11.49 -5.21
N GLY A 114 6.97 -11.75 -4.12
CA GLY A 114 7.43 -12.55 -2.99
C GLY A 114 6.81 -13.95 -2.99
N VAL A 115 7.64 -14.98 -2.87
CA VAL A 115 7.22 -16.38 -2.64
C VAL A 115 8.01 -16.99 -1.48
N ALA A 116 7.37 -17.81 -0.66
CA ALA A 116 7.95 -18.43 0.52
C ALA A 116 8.07 -19.95 0.37
N GLY A 117 9.24 -20.51 0.70
CA GLY A 117 9.42 -21.95 0.83
C GLY A 117 8.80 -22.48 2.13
N ALA A 118 8.64 -23.81 2.24
CA ALA A 118 8.08 -24.46 3.42
C ALA A 118 8.88 -24.23 4.72
N ASN A 119 10.15 -23.81 4.60
CA ASN A 119 11.02 -23.44 5.72
C ASN A 119 10.90 -21.97 6.14
N GLY A 120 9.93 -21.22 5.59
CA GLY A 120 9.70 -19.81 5.90
C GLY A 120 10.67 -18.83 5.21
N ARG A 121 11.58 -19.31 4.36
CA ARG A 121 12.48 -18.42 3.59
C ARG A 121 11.74 -17.82 2.40
N THR A 122 11.82 -16.50 2.24
CA THR A 122 11.18 -15.76 1.17
C THR A 122 12.18 -15.38 0.07
N VAL A 123 11.77 -15.53 -1.19
CA VAL A 123 12.51 -15.07 -2.37
C VAL A 123 11.74 -13.92 -3.01
N ALA A 124 12.47 -12.84 -3.33
CA ALA A 124 11.95 -11.68 -4.07
C ALA A 124 12.38 -11.74 -5.54
N LEU A 125 11.42 -11.73 -6.46
CA LEU A 125 11.63 -11.67 -7.90
C LEU A 125 11.43 -10.22 -8.37
N VAL A 126 12.54 -9.51 -8.61
CA VAL A 126 12.54 -8.10 -9.03
C VAL A 126 12.71 -8.00 -10.54
N ALA A 127 11.74 -7.42 -11.24
CA ALA A 127 11.81 -7.22 -12.68
C ALA A 127 10.95 -6.03 -13.15
N PRO A 128 11.23 -5.41 -14.31
CA PRO A 128 10.40 -4.35 -14.91
C PRO A 128 8.93 -4.76 -15.08
N SER A 129 8.03 -3.78 -15.29
CA SER A 129 6.63 -4.09 -15.62
C SER A 129 6.53 -4.84 -16.96
N GLY A 130 5.59 -5.78 -17.08
CA GLY A 130 5.37 -6.58 -18.29
C GLY A 130 6.31 -7.79 -18.49
N THR A 131 7.26 -8.04 -17.60
CA THR A 131 8.22 -9.15 -17.74
C THR A 131 7.74 -10.48 -17.15
N GLY A 132 6.43 -10.63 -16.93
CA GLY A 132 5.84 -11.88 -16.41
C GLY A 132 5.85 -12.04 -14.88
N LYS A 133 5.99 -10.97 -14.09
CA LYS A 133 5.88 -11.02 -12.61
C LYS A 133 4.58 -11.70 -12.14
N THR A 134 3.43 -11.28 -12.67
CA THR A 134 2.12 -11.89 -12.36
C THR A 134 2.06 -13.37 -12.78
N THR A 135 2.67 -13.73 -13.91
CA THR A 135 2.81 -15.12 -14.34
C THR A 135 3.66 -15.93 -13.37
N ALA A 136 4.79 -15.37 -12.92
CA ALA A 136 5.66 -15.99 -11.92
C ALA A 136 4.94 -16.16 -10.57
N ALA A 137 4.20 -15.15 -10.10
CA ALA A 137 3.39 -15.24 -8.89
C ALA A 137 2.37 -16.38 -8.98
N SER A 138 1.63 -16.48 -10.08
CA SER A 138 0.62 -17.53 -10.29
C SER A 138 1.21 -18.93 -10.42
N ARG A 139 2.38 -19.07 -11.07
CA ARG A 139 3.04 -20.36 -11.32
C ARG A 139 3.83 -20.86 -10.11
N LEU A 140 4.54 -19.96 -9.43
CA LEU A 140 5.43 -20.29 -8.32
C LEU A 140 4.72 -20.26 -6.97
N GLY A 141 3.68 -19.43 -6.80
CA GLY A 141 2.91 -19.34 -5.55
C GLY A 141 1.96 -20.52 -5.29
N LYS A 142 1.89 -21.52 -6.18
CA LYS A 142 1.20 -22.80 -5.95
C LYS A 142 2.11 -23.86 -5.29
N PRO A 143 3.27 -24.20 -5.88
CA PRO A 143 4.22 -25.13 -5.24
C PRO A 143 4.97 -24.49 -4.07
N LEU A 144 5.07 -23.16 -4.03
CA LEU A 144 5.59 -22.38 -2.90
C LEU A 144 4.41 -21.62 -2.25
N GLY A 145 4.60 -21.04 -1.08
CA GLY A 145 3.62 -20.14 -0.47
C GLY A 145 3.62 -18.78 -1.17
N TYR A 146 2.46 -18.34 -1.68
CA TYR A 146 2.28 -16.96 -2.14
C TYR A 146 2.41 -15.96 -0.98
N VAL A 147 3.22 -14.91 -1.16
CA VAL A 147 3.35 -13.80 -0.20
C VAL A 147 2.73 -12.52 -0.77
N THR A 148 3.22 -12.05 -1.92
CA THR A 148 2.80 -10.79 -2.55
C THR A 148 3.21 -10.76 -4.03
N ASP A 149 2.51 -10.00 -4.87
CA ASP A 149 2.82 -9.79 -6.28
C ASP A 149 3.34 -8.37 -6.61
N GLU A 150 3.34 -7.46 -5.64
CA GLU A 150 3.68 -6.06 -5.87
C GLU A 150 4.90 -5.59 -5.07
N THR A 151 4.93 -5.79 -3.75
CA THR A 151 5.89 -5.12 -2.86
C THR A 151 6.49 -6.06 -1.84
N VAL A 152 7.81 -6.26 -1.89
CA VAL A 152 8.59 -6.98 -0.87
C VAL A 152 9.40 -6.00 -0.05
N ILE A 153 9.33 -6.14 1.28
CA ILE A 153 10.13 -5.36 2.22
C ILE A 153 11.28 -6.20 2.75
N VAL A 154 12.49 -5.64 2.72
CA VAL A 154 13.70 -6.22 3.32
C VAL A 154 14.12 -5.34 4.49
N GLU A 155 14.21 -5.96 5.67
CA GLU A 155 14.66 -5.33 6.92
C GLU A 155 16.06 -5.82 7.29
N GLY A 156 16.84 -4.96 7.96
CA GLY A 156 18.22 -5.26 8.37
C GLY A 156 19.30 -4.77 7.41
N THR A 157 20.57 -5.03 7.74
CA THR A 157 21.72 -4.57 6.96
C THR A 157 21.98 -5.50 5.78
N ILE A 158 21.85 -4.97 4.55
CA ILE A 158 22.28 -5.67 3.34
C ILE A 158 23.77 -5.35 3.14
N ALA A 159 24.63 -6.37 3.31
CA ALA A 159 26.04 -6.22 2.99
C ALA A 159 26.22 -6.11 1.46
N SER A 160 26.40 -4.89 0.94
CA SER A 160 26.77 -4.69 -0.45
C SER A 160 28.27 -4.94 -0.62
N ARG A 161 28.64 -6.02 -1.30
CA ARG A 161 30.03 -6.25 -1.71
C ARG A 161 30.15 -5.94 -3.20
N PRO A 162 30.77 -4.80 -3.59
CA PRO A 162 30.89 -4.46 -5.00
C PRO A 162 31.74 -5.51 -5.71
N THR A 163 31.19 -6.08 -6.78
CA THR A 163 31.95 -6.89 -7.75
C THR A 163 32.32 -6.00 -8.92
N PRO A 164 33.58 -6.01 -9.41
CA PRO A 164 33.97 -5.18 -10.54
C PRO A 164 33.17 -5.58 -11.78
N SER A 165 32.35 -4.67 -12.30
CA SER A 165 31.67 -4.83 -13.58
C SER A 165 32.57 -4.32 -14.70
N ARG A 166 32.64 -5.05 -15.83
CA ARG A 166 33.21 -4.51 -17.07
C ARG A 166 32.21 -3.53 -17.70
N CYS A 167 32.01 -2.38 -17.07
CA CYS A 167 31.27 -1.28 -17.70
C CYS A 167 32.14 -0.70 -18.83
N ARG A 168 31.81 -1.03 -20.08
CA ARG A 168 32.33 -0.30 -21.24
C ARG A 168 31.66 1.07 -21.22
N SER A 169 32.42 2.12 -20.89
CA SER A 169 31.94 3.49 -21.03
C SER A 169 31.73 3.78 -22.52
N SER A 170 30.49 3.73 -22.99
CA SER A 170 30.15 4.40 -24.24
C SER A 170 30.12 5.90 -23.93
N SER A 171 31.19 6.61 -24.29
CA SER A 171 31.18 8.07 -24.30
C SER A 171 30.15 8.53 -25.34
N THR A 172 28.93 8.86 -24.91
CA THR A 172 27.98 9.53 -25.78
C THR A 172 28.41 10.98 -25.93
N ARG A 173 29.00 11.30 -27.08
CA ARG A 173 29.28 12.66 -27.55
C ARG A 173 27.99 13.49 -27.44
N ALA A 174 28.04 14.61 -26.72
CA ALA A 174 26.99 15.61 -26.73
C ALA A 174 26.72 16.04 -28.18
N GLY A 175 25.48 15.85 -28.66
CA GLY A 175 25.15 16.18 -30.05
C GLY A 175 23.74 15.78 -30.44
N ARG A 176 22.82 16.74 -30.31
CA ARG A 176 21.53 16.86 -31.02
C ARG A 176 20.39 15.95 -30.53
N ALA A 177 19.56 16.53 -29.66
CA ALA A 177 18.22 16.03 -29.35
C ALA A 177 17.42 15.85 -30.65
N THR A 178 17.13 14.59 -31.01
CA THR A 178 16.20 14.29 -32.08
C THR A 178 14.82 14.18 -31.44
N ARG A 179 14.07 15.28 -31.53
CA ARG A 179 12.69 15.42 -31.06
C ARG A 179 11.82 14.45 -31.86
N ARG A 180 11.35 13.36 -31.23
CA ARG A 180 10.36 12.46 -31.81
C ARG A 180 8.98 13.05 -31.51
N SER A 181 8.30 13.53 -32.56
CA SER A 181 6.96 14.09 -32.49
C SER A 181 5.91 12.99 -32.33
N SER A 182 5.10 13.07 -31.28
CA SER A 182 3.82 12.36 -31.18
C SER A 182 2.70 13.25 -31.74
N PRO A 183 1.63 12.69 -32.34
CA PRO A 183 0.58 13.47 -33.03
C PRO A 183 -0.24 14.36 -32.09
N ARG A 184 -0.78 15.45 -32.67
CA ARG A 184 -1.61 16.49 -32.03
C ARG A 184 -2.92 15.93 -31.43
N THR A 185 -3.11 16.16 -30.11
CA THR A 185 -4.29 16.62 -29.32
C THR A 185 -5.72 16.12 -29.63
N PRO A 186 -6.63 16.07 -28.62
CA PRO A 186 -7.55 17.22 -28.44
C PRO A 186 -8.12 17.39 -27.01
N TRP A 187 -7.37 17.84 -26.00
CA TRP A 187 -8.00 18.37 -24.77
C TRP A 187 -7.22 19.58 -24.26
N GLY A 188 -7.87 20.74 -24.36
CA GLY A 188 -7.27 22.06 -24.30
C GLY A 188 -6.88 22.47 -22.88
N TRP A 189 -5.59 22.72 -22.69
CA TRP A 189 -5.07 23.63 -21.68
C TRP A 189 -3.90 24.38 -22.31
N GLY A 190 -4.15 25.64 -22.69
CA GLY A 190 -3.12 26.53 -23.20
C GLY A 190 -2.14 26.90 -22.07
N PRO A 191 -0.83 27.01 -22.34
CA PRO A 191 0.13 27.38 -21.31
C PRO A 191 -0.06 28.85 -20.87
N PRO A 192 0.15 29.18 -19.58
CA PRO A 192 -0.03 30.54 -19.09
C PRO A 192 1.00 31.52 -19.67
N ARG A 193 0.56 32.78 -19.82
CA ARG A 193 1.31 33.90 -20.39
C ARG A 193 2.63 34.14 -19.67
N ARG A 194 3.72 34.28 -20.44
CA ARG A 194 5.05 34.72 -19.95
C ARG A 194 4.96 36.13 -19.36
N THR A 195 5.31 36.27 -18.08
CA THR A 195 5.70 37.55 -17.48
C THR A 195 7.17 37.85 -17.80
N ARG A 196 7.48 39.11 -18.13
CA ARG A 196 8.84 39.59 -18.42
C ARG A 196 9.60 39.91 -17.11
N PRO A 197 10.94 39.77 -17.08
CA PRO A 197 11.75 40.08 -15.91
C PRO A 197 11.96 41.59 -15.77
N TRP A 198 11.99 42.06 -14.52
CA TRP A 198 12.41 43.39 -14.13
C TRP A 198 13.84 43.29 -13.58
N ALA A 199 14.78 43.97 -14.22
CA ALA A 199 16.14 44.20 -13.73
C ALA A 199 16.48 45.69 -13.92
N ARG A 200 17.24 46.18 -12.94
CA ARG A 200 17.54 47.58 -12.61
C ARG A 200 18.29 48.35 -13.72
N SER A 201 18.00 49.64 -13.82
CA SER A 201 18.96 50.76 -13.87
C SER A 201 18.22 52.00 -13.40
#